data_AF-A0A8J6M7M9-F1
#
_entry.id   AF-A0A8J6M7M9-F1
#
_cell.length_a   1.000
_cell.length_b   1.000
_cell.length_c   1.000
_cell.angle_alpha   90.00
_cell.angle_beta   90.00
_cell.angle_gamma   90.00
#
_symmetry.space_group_name_H-M   'P 1'
#
loop_
_entity.id
_entity.type
_entity.pdbx_description
1 polymer ?
#
loop_
_entity_poly.entity_id
_entity_poly.type
_entity_poly.pdbx_seq_one_letter_code
_entity_poly.pdbx_strand_id
1 'polypeptide(L)'
;MKKKLWMLTGGAILGLLAALAGGLLSAKAGWSTMNDPLLSVGRGLRVLSLSGFGGDLLAWLVVLLVSGAPLLLLTRIGKKGRGMEDLLLGLMAPVIFCWLFYLANPTQLGETASQIFPLAGGCTVLSMGAAWLVLKLLRGLDGAPTQRLAAAFGALLSGCALLCAFSVAYGGTAGVAAQWAQVVEGNTDLGGLTLPVLIVLGVLNAAPGLLVAVTMVWGSELAPVLGGGTFDQAGAELCGRVALACKTAAQATVTLTVFANLLQLALVGELLSASFSITLPLFSLAASAGLFLLCRCLQRGAVLQEDNDSII
;
A
#
# COMPACT_ATOMS: atom_id res chain seq x y z
N MET A 1 5.80 9.07 18.53
CA MET A 1 6.87 8.82 17.53
C MET A 1 7.45 7.40 17.54
N LYS A 2 8.13 6.93 18.61
CA LYS A 2 8.81 5.60 18.62
C LYS A 2 7.91 4.44 18.14
N LYS A 3 6.70 4.31 18.68
CA LYS A 3 5.74 3.25 18.29
C LYS A 3 5.38 3.26 16.80
N LYS A 4 5.21 4.44 16.19
CA LYS A 4 4.90 4.59 14.75
C LYS A 4 6.10 4.23 13.88
N LEU A 5 7.32 4.52 14.34
CA LEU A 5 8.55 4.09 13.66
C LEU A 5 8.74 2.57 13.69
N TRP A 6 8.39 1.91 14.80
CA TRP A 6 8.34 0.44 14.86
C TRP A 6 7.29 -0.17 13.93
N MET A 7 6.18 0.52 13.68
CA MET A 7 5.21 0.09 12.66
C MET A 7 5.82 0.15 11.26
N LEU A 8 6.60 1.19 10.95
CA LEU A 8 7.29 1.30 9.66
C LEU A 8 8.29 0.18 9.45
N THR A 9 9.12 -0.12 10.45
CA THR A 9 10.07 -1.23 10.36
C THR A 9 9.35 -2.56 10.22
N GLY A 10 8.27 -2.78 10.96
CA GLY A 10 7.40 -3.95 10.81
C GLY A 10 6.81 -4.08 9.40
N GLY A 11 6.30 -2.98 8.83
CA GLY A 11 5.78 -2.95 7.46
C GLY A 11 6.85 -3.25 6.41
N ALA A 12 8.05 -2.68 6.57
CA ALA A 12 9.18 -2.95 5.69
C ALA A 12 9.65 -4.41 5.79
N ILE A 13 9.72 -4.97 7.00
CA ILE A 13 10.06 -6.39 7.23
C ILE A 13 9.00 -7.29 6.59
N LEU A 14 7.71 -6.98 6.75
CA LEU A 14 6.63 -7.73 6.10
C LEU A 14 6.72 -7.66 4.58
N GLY A 15 7.05 -6.49 4.01
CA GLY A 15 7.26 -6.33 2.57
C GLY A 15 8.44 -7.15 2.06
N LEU A 16 9.55 -7.13 2.79
CA LEU A 16 10.75 -7.92 2.49
C LEU A 16 10.47 -9.43 2.60
N LEU A 17 9.79 -9.88 3.65
CA LEU A 17 9.41 -11.28 3.83
C LEU A 17 8.41 -11.73 2.75
N ALA A 18 7.44 -10.90 2.40
CA ALA A 18 6.48 -11.19 1.34
C ALA A 18 7.15 -11.31 -0.03
N ALA A 19 8.14 -10.45 -0.32
CA ALA A 19 8.91 -10.53 -1.54
C ALA A 19 9.87 -11.72 -1.55
N LEU A 20 10.51 -12.05 -0.42
CA LEU A 20 11.33 -13.26 -0.30
C LEU A 20 10.49 -14.52 -0.44
N ALA A 21 9.30 -14.56 0.15
CA ALA A 21 8.35 -15.66 -0.01
C ALA A 21 7.88 -15.77 -1.48
N GLY A 22 7.57 -14.63 -2.12
CA GLY A 22 7.23 -14.58 -3.55
C GLY A 22 8.39 -14.99 -4.46
N GLY A 23 9.63 -14.62 -4.10
CA GLY A 23 10.86 -15.00 -4.80
C GLY A 23 11.24 -16.46 -4.61
N LEU A 24 11.05 -17.03 -3.40
CA LEU A 24 11.15 -18.47 -3.14
C LEU A 24 10.11 -19.27 -3.95
N LEU A 25 8.99 -18.65 -4.30
CA LEU A 25 7.90 -19.27 -5.06
C LEU A 25 8.08 -19.17 -6.59
N SER A 26 8.96 -18.32 -7.13
CA SER A 26 9.65 -18.50 -8.43
C SER A 26 10.33 -17.23 -8.93
N ALA A 27 11.52 -17.40 -9.53
CA ALA A 27 12.30 -16.40 -10.26
C ALA A 27 11.71 -15.98 -11.64
N LYS A 28 10.37 -15.97 -11.78
CA LYS A 28 9.66 -15.43 -12.95
C LYS A 28 8.48 -14.61 -12.45
N ALA A 29 8.73 -13.35 -12.12
CA ALA A 29 7.68 -12.40 -11.79
C ALA A 29 6.84 -12.12 -13.06
N GLY A 30 5.76 -12.87 -13.23
CA GLY A 30 4.80 -12.75 -14.32
C GLY A 30 3.38 -12.97 -13.81
N TRP A 31 2.38 -12.69 -14.65
CA TRP A 31 0.95 -12.87 -14.34
C TRP A 31 0.62 -14.25 -13.73
N SER A 32 1.35 -15.30 -14.13
CA SER A 32 1.15 -16.67 -13.65
C SER A 32 1.45 -16.85 -12.15
N THR A 33 2.50 -16.24 -11.61
CA THR A 33 2.91 -16.47 -10.21
C THR A 33 1.98 -15.80 -9.19
N MET A 34 1.36 -14.67 -9.57
CA MET A 34 0.31 -14.06 -8.74
C MET A 34 -0.99 -14.88 -8.75
N ASN A 35 -1.21 -15.66 -9.80
CA ASN A 35 -2.43 -16.44 -10.01
C ASN A 35 -2.38 -17.80 -9.29
N ASP A 36 -1.20 -18.38 -9.13
CA ASP A 36 -0.97 -19.69 -8.51
C ASP A 36 -1.66 -19.92 -7.16
N PRO A 37 -1.60 -19.00 -6.17
CA PRO A 37 -2.30 -19.18 -4.90
C PRO A 37 -3.83 -19.14 -5.07
N LEU A 38 -4.35 -18.39 -6.03
CA LEU A 38 -5.79 -18.35 -6.30
C LEU A 38 -6.22 -19.66 -6.98
N LEU A 39 -5.43 -20.14 -7.94
CA LEU A 39 -5.66 -21.41 -8.62
C LEU A 39 -5.57 -22.61 -7.66
N SER A 40 -4.75 -22.54 -6.61
CA SER A 40 -4.69 -23.59 -5.59
C SER A 40 -5.95 -23.64 -4.73
N VAL A 41 -6.53 -22.48 -4.39
CA VAL A 41 -7.84 -22.38 -3.72
C VAL A 41 -8.94 -22.99 -4.58
N GLY A 42 -8.99 -22.67 -5.88
CA GLY A 42 -9.95 -23.25 -6.83
C GLY A 42 -9.84 -24.77 -6.92
N ARG A 43 -8.62 -25.28 -7.10
CA ARG A 43 -8.34 -26.72 -7.12
C ARG A 43 -8.74 -27.40 -5.81
N GLY A 44 -8.44 -26.78 -4.66
CA GLY A 44 -8.83 -27.29 -3.34
C GLY A 44 -10.34 -27.41 -3.19
N LEU A 45 -11.10 -26.38 -3.58
CA LEU A 45 -12.57 -26.41 -3.60
C LEU A 45 -13.12 -27.50 -4.51
N ARG A 46 -12.51 -27.69 -5.69
CA ARG A 46 -12.92 -28.72 -6.65
C ARG A 46 -12.65 -30.13 -6.12
N VAL A 47 -11.47 -30.37 -5.54
CA VAL A 47 -11.12 -31.66 -4.92
C VAL A 47 -12.07 -31.96 -3.75
N LEU A 48 -12.38 -30.97 -2.93
CA LEU A 48 -13.33 -31.11 -1.83
C LEU A 48 -14.72 -31.49 -2.34
N SER A 49 -15.22 -30.81 -3.37
CA SER A 49 -16.53 -31.10 -3.98
C SER A 49 -16.60 -32.52 -4.58
N LEU A 50 -15.50 -33.00 -5.16
CA LEU A 50 -15.44 -34.34 -5.76
C LEU A 50 -15.20 -35.48 -4.75
N SER A 51 -14.99 -35.18 -3.46
CA SER A 51 -14.68 -36.20 -2.44
C SER A 51 -15.90 -36.99 -1.93
N GLY A 52 -17.07 -36.76 -2.51
CA GLY A 52 -18.34 -37.40 -2.18
C GLY A 52 -19.36 -36.42 -1.60
N PHE A 53 -20.52 -36.93 -1.16
CA PHE A 53 -21.64 -36.09 -0.70
C PHE A 53 -21.26 -35.10 0.41
N GLY A 54 -20.52 -35.57 1.44
CA GLY A 54 -20.08 -34.70 2.53
C GLY A 54 -19.10 -33.63 2.08
N GLY A 55 -18.21 -33.96 1.14
CA GLY A 55 -17.26 -33.02 0.56
C GLY A 55 -17.92 -31.94 -0.28
N ASP A 56 -18.91 -32.31 -1.10
CA ASP A 56 -19.70 -31.35 -1.88
C ASP A 56 -20.46 -30.38 -0.98
N LEU A 57 -21.09 -30.90 0.07
CA LEU A 57 -21.80 -30.07 1.05
C LEU A 57 -20.85 -29.11 1.79
N LEU A 58 -19.64 -29.56 2.13
CA LEU A 58 -18.60 -28.70 2.73
C LEU A 58 -18.08 -27.64 1.75
N ALA A 59 -17.88 -27.98 0.47
CA ALA A 59 -17.45 -27.02 -0.55
C ALA A 59 -18.47 -25.90 -0.72
N TRP A 60 -19.76 -26.24 -0.81
CA TRP A 60 -20.86 -25.27 -0.84
C TRP A 60 -20.91 -24.41 0.43
N LEU A 61 -20.74 -25.03 1.61
CA LEU A 61 -20.72 -24.30 2.88
C LEU A 61 -19.58 -23.28 2.92
N VAL A 62 -18.37 -23.64 2.48
CA VAL A 62 -17.24 -22.70 2.41
C VAL A 62 -17.55 -21.56 1.45
N VAL A 63 -18.04 -21.85 0.24
CA VAL A 63 -18.39 -20.81 -0.75
C VAL A 63 -19.43 -19.85 -0.19
N LEU A 64 -20.52 -20.37 0.41
CA LEU A 64 -21.59 -19.55 0.98
C LEU A 64 -21.14 -18.74 2.21
N LEU A 65 -20.26 -19.28 3.05
CA LEU A 65 -19.71 -18.53 4.18
C LEU A 65 -18.84 -17.37 3.71
N VAL A 66 -17.97 -17.60 2.73
CA VAL A 66 -17.08 -16.56 2.20
C VAL A 66 -17.86 -15.52 1.41
N SER A 67 -18.80 -15.92 0.54
CA SER A 67 -19.65 -14.99 -0.19
C SER A 67 -20.68 -14.29 0.69
N GLY A 68 -21.08 -14.89 1.80
CA GLY A 68 -22.00 -14.32 2.79
C GLY A 68 -21.34 -13.34 3.77
N ALA A 69 -20.01 -13.33 3.89
CA ALA A 69 -19.29 -12.46 4.82
C ALA A 69 -19.60 -10.95 4.65
N PRO A 70 -19.67 -10.38 3.42
CA PRO A 70 -20.10 -9.00 3.22
C PRO A 70 -21.52 -8.72 3.71
N LEU A 71 -22.43 -9.70 3.59
CA LEU A 71 -23.81 -9.57 4.07
C LEU A 71 -23.87 -9.59 5.61
N LEU A 72 -23.03 -10.41 6.25
CA LEU A 72 -22.89 -10.40 7.72
C LEU A 72 -22.33 -9.07 8.24
N LEU A 73 -21.44 -8.42 7.50
CA LEU A 73 -21.02 -7.04 7.81
C LEU A 73 -22.21 -6.07 7.67
N LEU A 74 -23.01 -6.21 6.63
CA LEU A 74 -24.20 -5.39 6.39
C LEU A 74 -25.32 -5.59 7.44
N THR A 75 -25.42 -6.75 8.08
CA THR A 75 -26.35 -6.96 9.21
C THR A 75 -25.85 -6.29 10.51
N ARG A 76 -24.53 -6.19 10.70
CA ARG A 76 -23.93 -5.45 11.83
C ARG A 76 -24.07 -3.94 11.68
N ILE A 77 -24.13 -3.44 10.45
CA ILE A 77 -24.43 -2.02 10.16
C ILE A 77 -25.93 -1.81 10.36
N GLY A 78 -26.31 -1.35 11.56
CA GLY A 78 -27.70 -1.09 11.93
C GLY A 78 -28.42 -0.20 10.91
N LYS A 79 -29.74 -0.38 10.76
CA LYS A 79 -30.56 0.24 9.69
C LYS A 79 -30.40 1.77 9.58
N LYS A 80 -30.19 2.47 10.70
CA LYS A 80 -29.99 3.93 10.74
C LYS A 80 -28.61 4.39 10.27
N GLY A 81 -27.61 3.51 10.27
CA GLY A 81 -26.26 3.78 9.81
C GLY A 81 -26.00 3.37 8.36
N ARG A 82 -27.04 2.92 7.65
CA ARG A 82 -26.91 2.46 6.26
C ARG A 82 -26.84 3.62 5.28
N GLY A 83 -26.05 3.46 4.24
CA GLY A 83 -26.01 4.39 3.10
C GLY A 83 -25.99 3.68 1.78
N MET A 84 -25.95 4.49 0.71
CA MET A 84 -25.84 3.97 -0.65
C MET A 84 -24.52 3.23 -0.84
N GLU A 85 -23.48 3.60 -0.10
CA GLU A 85 -22.20 2.89 -0.09
C GLU A 85 -22.37 1.41 0.32
N ASP A 86 -23.28 1.10 1.26
CA ASP A 86 -23.46 -0.28 1.75
C ASP A 86 -24.09 -1.21 0.71
N LEU A 87 -24.63 -0.67 -0.39
CA LEU A 87 -25.03 -1.47 -1.56
C LEU A 87 -23.83 -2.22 -2.16
N LEU A 88 -22.62 -1.67 -2.04
CA LEU A 88 -21.38 -2.35 -2.48
C LEU A 88 -21.13 -3.64 -1.70
N LEU A 89 -21.42 -3.68 -0.40
CA LEU A 89 -21.35 -4.92 0.39
C LEU A 89 -22.39 -5.94 -0.09
N GLY A 90 -23.61 -5.47 -0.37
CA GLY A 90 -24.67 -6.29 -0.93
C GLY A 90 -24.29 -6.91 -2.29
N LEU A 91 -23.67 -6.11 -3.17
CA LEU A 91 -23.22 -6.53 -4.49
C LEU A 91 -21.94 -7.39 -4.44
N MET A 92 -21.07 -7.20 -3.44
CA MET A 92 -19.88 -8.03 -3.28
C MET A 92 -20.22 -9.51 -3.07
N ALA A 93 -21.33 -9.82 -2.39
CA ALA A 93 -21.72 -11.20 -2.11
C ALA A 93 -21.92 -12.04 -3.38
N PRO A 94 -22.78 -11.66 -4.35
CA PRO A 94 -22.90 -12.41 -5.60
C PRO A 94 -21.62 -12.38 -6.44
N VAL A 95 -20.81 -11.32 -6.38
CA VAL A 95 -19.51 -11.26 -7.09
C VAL A 95 -18.51 -12.28 -6.54
N ILE A 96 -18.36 -12.37 -5.20
CA ILE A 96 -17.50 -13.35 -4.54
C ILE A 96 -18.00 -14.77 -4.84
N PHE A 97 -19.32 -14.97 -4.82
CA PHE A 97 -19.92 -16.26 -5.16
C PHE A 97 -19.53 -16.70 -6.58
N CYS A 98 -19.78 -15.83 -7.58
CA CYS A 98 -19.42 -16.10 -8.97
C CYS A 98 -17.90 -16.33 -9.11
N TRP A 99 -17.09 -15.53 -8.44
CA TRP A 99 -15.64 -15.65 -8.47
C TRP A 99 -15.17 -17.02 -7.97
N LEU A 100 -15.61 -17.44 -6.79
CA LEU A 100 -15.26 -18.76 -6.22
C LEU A 100 -15.81 -19.92 -7.06
N PHE A 101 -17.01 -19.79 -7.61
CA PHE A 101 -17.61 -20.81 -8.47
C PHE A 101 -16.78 -21.07 -9.72
N TYR A 102 -16.39 -20.01 -10.43
CA TYR A 102 -15.55 -20.13 -11.63
C TYR A 102 -14.09 -20.47 -11.31
N LEU A 103 -13.61 -20.13 -10.12
CA LEU A 103 -12.29 -20.54 -9.64
C LEU A 103 -12.22 -22.07 -9.45
N ALA A 104 -13.30 -22.67 -8.92
CA ALA A 104 -13.42 -24.12 -8.78
C ALA A 104 -13.78 -24.84 -10.09
N ASN A 105 -14.40 -24.13 -11.05
CA ASN A 105 -14.85 -24.68 -12.33
C ASN A 105 -14.29 -23.88 -13.52
N PRO A 106 -12.95 -23.80 -13.69
CA PRO A 106 -12.35 -22.95 -14.72
C PRO A 106 -12.66 -23.40 -16.14
N THR A 107 -13.02 -24.67 -16.35
CA THR A 107 -13.40 -25.21 -17.68
C THR A 107 -14.71 -24.64 -18.21
N GLN A 108 -15.53 -24.02 -17.36
CA GLN A 108 -16.72 -23.30 -17.80
C GLN A 108 -16.38 -21.92 -18.37
N LEU A 109 -15.17 -21.43 -18.11
CA LEU A 109 -14.60 -20.27 -18.78
C LEU A 109 -13.83 -20.75 -20.02
N GLY A 110 -13.87 -19.96 -21.10
CA GLY A 110 -12.97 -20.19 -22.24
C GLY A 110 -11.50 -20.14 -21.80
N GLU A 111 -10.60 -20.74 -22.58
CA GLU A 111 -9.18 -20.92 -22.23
C GLU A 111 -8.51 -19.60 -21.81
N THR A 112 -8.67 -18.55 -22.61
CA THR A 112 -8.14 -17.21 -22.30
C THR A 112 -8.74 -16.61 -21.02
N ALA A 113 -10.05 -16.78 -20.81
CA ALA A 113 -10.74 -16.25 -19.64
C ALA A 113 -10.30 -16.95 -18.35
N SER A 114 -10.09 -18.27 -18.39
CA SER A 114 -9.63 -19.05 -17.23
C SER A 114 -8.26 -18.63 -16.69
N GLN A 115 -7.39 -18.07 -17.53
CA GLN A 115 -6.07 -17.58 -17.12
C GLN A 115 -6.14 -16.20 -16.44
N ILE A 116 -7.06 -15.34 -16.86
CA ILE A 116 -7.14 -13.95 -16.39
C ILE A 116 -8.12 -13.80 -15.23
N PHE A 117 -9.21 -14.55 -15.27
CA PHE A 117 -10.35 -14.41 -14.37
C PHE A 117 -10.02 -14.54 -12.87
N PRO A 118 -9.15 -15.48 -12.42
CA PRO A 118 -8.89 -15.62 -10.98
C PRO A 118 -8.31 -14.35 -10.37
N LEU A 119 -7.26 -13.77 -10.97
CA LEU A 119 -6.68 -12.51 -10.51
C LEU A 119 -7.65 -11.34 -10.72
N ALA A 120 -8.29 -11.24 -11.88
CA ALA A 120 -9.21 -10.16 -12.20
C ALA A 120 -10.37 -10.10 -11.20
N GLY A 121 -11.03 -11.22 -10.92
CA GLY A 121 -12.12 -11.29 -9.96
C GLY A 121 -11.68 -10.98 -8.53
N GLY A 122 -10.48 -11.45 -8.12
CA GLY A 122 -9.90 -11.10 -6.83
C GLY A 122 -9.64 -9.59 -6.70
N CYS A 123 -9.04 -8.97 -7.72
CA CYS A 123 -8.84 -7.53 -7.79
C CYS A 123 -10.17 -6.76 -7.77
N THR A 124 -11.20 -7.25 -8.47
CA THR A 124 -12.54 -6.64 -8.45
C THR A 124 -13.11 -6.65 -7.04
N VAL A 125 -13.11 -7.79 -6.35
CA VAL A 125 -13.61 -7.89 -4.96
C VAL A 125 -12.83 -6.95 -4.03
N LEU A 126 -11.50 -6.92 -4.13
CA LEU A 126 -10.67 -6.01 -3.34
C LEU A 126 -10.99 -4.54 -3.62
N SER A 127 -11.19 -4.18 -4.89
CA SER A 127 -11.54 -2.80 -5.29
C SER A 127 -12.91 -2.38 -4.75
N MET A 128 -13.91 -3.27 -4.75
CA MET A 128 -15.23 -3.01 -4.19
C MET A 128 -15.15 -2.80 -2.67
N GLY A 129 -14.39 -3.64 -1.96
CA GLY A 129 -14.15 -3.49 -0.52
C GLY A 129 -13.43 -2.19 -0.17
N ALA A 130 -12.40 -1.84 -0.94
CA ALA A 130 -11.68 -0.58 -0.78
C ALA A 130 -12.60 0.64 -1.03
N ALA A 131 -13.40 0.61 -2.11
CA ALA A 131 -14.35 1.68 -2.42
C ALA A 131 -15.40 1.83 -1.32
N TRP A 132 -15.98 0.73 -0.84
CA TRP A 132 -16.92 0.73 0.28
C TRP A 132 -16.30 1.37 1.52
N LEU A 133 -15.09 0.95 1.91
CA LEU A 133 -14.39 1.45 3.07
C LEU A 133 -14.14 2.96 2.96
N VAL A 134 -13.65 3.43 1.81
CA VAL A 134 -13.37 4.86 1.57
C VAL A 134 -14.64 5.69 1.66
N LEU A 135 -15.72 5.29 0.97
CA LEU A 135 -16.98 6.02 1.00
C LEU A 135 -17.60 6.03 2.41
N LYS A 136 -17.52 4.90 3.13
CA LYS A 136 -18.01 4.81 4.52
C LYS A 136 -17.24 5.73 5.45
N LEU A 137 -15.92 5.81 5.30
CA LEU A 137 -15.07 6.72 6.05
C LEU A 137 -15.42 8.17 5.74
N LEU A 138 -15.51 8.55 4.46
CA LEU A 138 -15.85 9.93 4.06
C LEU A 138 -17.19 10.37 4.65
N ARG A 139 -18.21 9.52 4.59
CA ARG A 139 -19.51 9.81 5.21
C ARG A 139 -19.45 9.92 6.73
N GLY A 140 -18.61 9.12 7.38
CA GLY A 140 -18.38 9.20 8.83
C GLY A 140 -17.61 10.45 9.26
N LEU A 141 -16.88 11.09 8.34
CA LEU A 141 -16.17 12.35 8.56
C LEU A 141 -17.04 13.57 8.25
N ASP A 142 -18.12 13.39 7.48
CA ASP A 142 -19.07 14.46 7.17
C ASP A 142 -19.79 14.92 8.45
N GLY A 143 -19.65 16.22 8.77
CA GLY A 143 -20.15 16.80 10.03
C GLY A 143 -19.43 16.34 11.31
N ALA A 144 -18.30 15.64 11.21
CA ALA A 144 -17.56 15.19 12.38
C ALA A 144 -16.86 16.37 13.10
N PRO A 145 -16.73 16.31 14.45
CA PRO A 145 -15.97 17.32 15.18
C PRO A 145 -14.50 17.33 14.73
N THR A 146 -13.86 18.50 14.79
CA THR A 146 -12.47 18.74 14.35
C THR A 146 -11.49 17.71 14.93
N GLN A 147 -11.70 17.27 16.17
CA GLN A 147 -10.93 16.21 16.83
C GLN A 147 -10.95 14.87 16.07
N ARG A 148 -12.13 14.45 15.59
CA ARG A 148 -12.29 13.21 14.82
C ARG A 148 -11.67 13.35 13.44
N LEU A 149 -11.84 14.50 12.80
CA LEU A 149 -11.24 14.78 11.49
C LEU A 149 -9.71 14.74 11.56
N ALA A 150 -9.14 15.36 12.60
CA ALA A 150 -7.71 15.37 12.84
C ALA A 150 -7.18 13.97 13.19
N ALA A 151 -7.89 13.20 14.02
CA ALA A 151 -7.55 11.81 14.31
C ALA A 151 -7.58 10.94 13.04
N ALA A 152 -8.58 11.12 12.17
CA ALA A 152 -8.68 10.40 10.90
C ALA A 152 -7.54 10.78 9.94
N PHE A 153 -7.17 12.06 9.86
CA PHE A 153 -6.00 12.52 9.12
C PHE A 153 -4.71 11.86 9.62
N GLY A 154 -4.50 11.82 10.94
CA GLY A 154 -3.34 11.14 11.55
C GLY A 154 -3.31 9.64 11.25
N ALA A 155 -4.47 8.97 11.35
CA ALA A 155 -4.60 7.55 11.01
C ALA A 155 -4.30 7.30 9.53
N LEU A 156 -4.85 8.13 8.62
CA LEU A 156 -4.63 8.03 7.18
C LEU A 156 -3.15 8.17 6.84
N LEU A 157 -2.47 9.21 7.35
CA LEU A 157 -1.04 9.38 7.14
C LEU A 157 -0.22 8.20 7.67
N SER A 158 -0.55 7.68 8.85
CA SER A 158 0.15 6.51 9.39
C SER A 158 -0.08 5.24 8.57
N GLY A 159 -1.30 5.06 8.02
CA GLY A 159 -1.64 3.96 7.13
C GLY A 159 -0.91 4.06 5.79
N CYS A 160 -0.92 5.25 5.17
CA CYS A 160 -0.15 5.52 3.95
C CYS A 160 1.35 5.29 4.18
N ALA A 161 1.88 5.70 5.33
CA ALA A 161 3.29 5.49 5.67
C ALA A 161 3.64 4.00 5.74
N LEU A 162 2.79 3.20 6.40
CA LEU A 162 2.95 1.75 6.50
C LEU A 162 2.90 1.09 5.12
N LEU A 163 1.92 1.47 4.29
CA LEU A 163 1.77 0.96 2.93
C LEU A 163 2.96 1.35 2.03
N CYS A 164 3.47 2.57 2.15
CA CYS A 164 4.68 3.00 1.45
C CYS A 164 5.89 2.17 1.88
N ALA A 165 6.12 1.99 3.18
CA ALA A 165 7.23 1.18 3.69
C ALA A 165 7.16 -0.28 3.21
N PHE A 166 5.96 -0.87 3.25
CA PHE A 166 5.71 -2.21 2.70
C PHE A 166 6.00 -2.27 1.20
N SER A 167 5.43 -1.34 0.42
CA SER A 167 5.53 -1.34 -1.04
C SER A 167 6.97 -1.14 -1.52
N VAL A 168 7.71 -0.27 -0.86
CA VAL A 168 9.12 0.02 -1.16
C VAL A 168 9.99 -1.18 -0.83
N ALA A 169 9.79 -1.81 0.34
CA ALA A 169 10.55 -2.99 0.72
C ALA A 169 10.25 -4.18 -0.20
N TYR A 170 8.97 -4.41 -0.51
CA TYR A 170 8.54 -5.47 -1.43
C TYR A 170 9.08 -5.22 -2.85
N GLY A 171 8.85 -4.03 -3.42
CA GLY A 171 9.26 -3.70 -4.77
C GLY A 171 10.78 -3.68 -4.94
N GLY A 172 11.52 -3.15 -3.96
CA GLY A 172 12.98 -3.12 -3.98
C GLY A 172 13.59 -4.53 -3.96
N THR A 173 13.09 -5.40 -3.09
CA THR A 173 13.60 -6.78 -2.97
C THR A 173 13.17 -7.64 -4.15
N ALA A 174 11.93 -7.54 -4.61
CA ALA A 174 11.47 -8.22 -5.83
C ALA A 174 12.23 -7.75 -7.08
N GLY A 175 12.53 -6.44 -7.17
CA GLY A 175 13.34 -5.88 -8.26
C GLY A 175 14.76 -6.42 -8.29
N VAL A 176 15.44 -6.49 -7.14
CA VAL A 176 16.78 -7.10 -7.03
C VAL A 176 16.74 -8.58 -7.39
N ALA A 177 15.73 -9.32 -6.93
CA ALA A 177 15.57 -10.74 -7.26
C ALA A 177 15.36 -10.96 -8.77
N ALA A 178 14.57 -10.10 -9.43
CA ALA A 178 14.35 -10.17 -10.87
C ALA A 178 15.63 -9.85 -11.66
N GLN A 179 16.37 -8.81 -11.27
CA GLN A 179 17.66 -8.48 -11.88
C GLN A 179 18.70 -9.60 -11.69
N TRP A 180 18.73 -10.21 -10.51
CA TRP A 180 19.58 -11.36 -10.24
C TRP A 180 19.26 -12.56 -11.14
N ALA A 181 17.98 -12.89 -11.30
CA ALA A 181 17.55 -13.97 -12.19
C ALA A 181 18.02 -13.75 -13.64
N GLN A 182 17.92 -12.51 -14.14
CA GLN A 182 18.43 -12.14 -15.47
C GLN A 182 19.95 -12.28 -15.59
N VAL A 183 20.70 -11.90 -14.55
CA VAL A 183 22.17 -12.03 -14.54
C VAL A 183 22.60 -13.51 -14.56
N VAL A 184 21.89 -14.38 -13.82
CA VAL A 184 22.14 -15.84 -13.81
C VAL A 184 21.80 -16.49 -15.14
N GLU A 185 20.71 -16.09 -15.78
CA GLU A 185 20.30 -16.64 -17.09
C GLU A 185 21.22 -16.15 -18.24
N GLY A 186 21.77 -14.94 -18.11
CA GLY A 186 22.61 -14.30 -19.13
C GLY A 186 24.13 -14.53 -19.01
N ASN A 187 24.64 -15.11 -17.92
CA ASN A 187 26.08 -15.29 -17.70
C ASN A 187 26.43 -16.73 -17.27
N THR A 188 27.46 -17.29 -17.90
CA THR A 188 28.06 -18.58 -17.54
C THR A 188 29.07 -18.48 -16.40
N ASP A 189 29.57 -17.27 -16.10
CA ASP A 189 30.49 -17.02 -14.99
C ASP A 189 30.02 -15.81 -14.16
N LEU A 190 29.66 -16.07 -12.91
CA LEU A 190 29.07 -15.09 -12.00
C LEU A 190 30.20 -14.44 -11.19
N GLY A 191 30.68 -13.28 -11.64
CA GLY A 191 31.66 -12.50 -10.87
C GLY A 191 31.12 -12.12 -9.48
N GLY A 192 31.94 -12.29 -8.44
CA GLY A 192 31.53 -12.13 -7.02
C GLY A 192 31.07 -10.72 -6.61
N LEU A 193 31.29 -9.70 -7.44
CA LEU A 193 30.89 -8.31 -7.18
C LEU A 193 29.50 -7.94 -7.71
N THR A 194 28.88 -8.78 -8.54
CA THR A 194 27.58 -8.50 -9.18
C THR A 194 26.44 -8.37 -8.16
N LEU A 195 26.27 -9.37 -7.29
CA LEU A 195 25.23 -9.38 -6.26
C LEU A 195 25.35 -8.22 -5.25
N PRO A 196 26.54 -7.90 -4.70
CA PRO A 196 26.73 -6.71 -3.86
C PRO A 196 26.30 -5.41 -4.53
N VAL A 197 26.66 -5.20 -5.80
CA VAL A 197 26.30 -3.99 -6.56
C VAL A 197 24.79 -3.88 -6.74
N LEU A 198 24.11 -4.98 -7.09
CA LEU A 198 22.65 -5.01 -7.22
C LEU A 198 21.95 -4.68 -5.89
N ILE A 199 22.44 -5.22 -4.78
CA ILE A 199 21.89 -4.93 -3.44
C ILE A 199 22.08 -3.44 -3.09
N VAL A 200 23.28 -2.89 -3.29
CA VAL A 200 23.56 -1.47 -3.04
C VAL A 200 22.62 -0.58 -3.86
N LEU A 201 22.45 -0.89 -5.15
CA LEU A 201 21.58 -0.13 -6.02
C LEU A 201 20.09 -0.27 -5.65
N GLY A 202 19.66 -1.46 -5.24
CA GLY A 202 18.31 -1.70 -4.71
C GLY A 202 18.01 -0.89 -3.45
N VAL A 203 18.95 -0.84 -2.51
CA VAL A 203 18.83 -0.01 -1.29
C VAL A 203 18.77 1.48 -1.64
N LEU A 204 19.63 1.93 -2.55
CA LEU A 204 19.69 3.33 -2.98
C LEU A 204 18.38 3.77 -3.65
N ASN A 205 17.75 2.90 -4.43
CA ASN A 205 16.46 3.15 -5.06
C ASN A 205 15.27 3.07 -4.08
N ALA A 206 15.39 2.29 -3.00
CA ALA A 206 14.35 2.17 -1.98
C ALA A 206 14.35 3.36 -1.00
N ALA A 207 15.51 3.94 -0.71
CA ALA A 207 15.67 4.99 0.29
C ALA A 207 14.76 6.23 0.10
N PRO A 208 14.54 6.79 -1.11
CA PRO A 208 13.61 7.89 -1.33
C PRO A 208 12.18 7.56 -0.89
N GLY A 209 11.71 6.33 -1.16
CA GLY A 209 10.39 5.88 -0.76
C GLY A 209 10.25 5.69 0.76
N LEU A 210 11.31 5.26 1.43
CA LEU A 210 11.34 5.18 2.90
C LEU A 210 11.32 6.58 3.55
N LEU A 211 12.00 7.56 2.96
CA LEU A 211 11.94 8.95 3.43
C LEU A 211 10.51 9.49 3.38
N VAL A 212 9.71 9.15 2.37
CA VAL A 212 8.28 9.48 2.31
C VAL A 212 7.49 8.87 3.45
N ALA A 213 7.71 7.58 3.72
CA ALA A 213 7.02 6.91 4.80
C ALA A 213 7.31 7.60 6.14
N VAL A 214 8.57 8.03 6.35
CA VAL A 214 8.96 8.80 7.52
C VAL A 214 8.30 10.18 7.57
N THR A 215 8.23 10.92 6.46
CA THR A 215 7.55 12.24 6.44
C THR A 215 6.06 12.14 6.73
N MET A 216 5.39 11.09 6.25
CA MET A 216 3.99 10.81 6.58
C MET A 216 3.81 10.53 8.08
N VAL A 217 4.73 9.78 8.71
CA VAL A 217 4.70 9.57 10.16
C VAL A 217 4.87 10.89 10.91
N TRP A 218 5.79 11.76 10.49
CA TRP A 218 5.93 13.09 11.09
C TRP A 218 4.66 13.94 10.94
N GLY A 219 4.04 13.95 9.75
CA GLY A 219 2.76 14.62 9.54
C GLY A 219 1.65 14.09 10.42
N SER A 220 1.62 12.78 10.71
CA SER A 220 0.62 12.19 11.60
C SER A 220 0.74 12.66 13.06
N GLU A 221 1.87 13.25 13.47
CA GLU A 221 2.02 13.83 14.81
C GLU A 221 1.40 15.23 14.92
N LEU A 222 1.03 15.86 13.79
CA LEU A 222 0.28 17.11 13.77
C LEU A 222 -1.22 16.92 14.05
N ALA A 223 -1.73 15.70 13.88
CA ALA A 223 -3.12 15.33 14.13
C ALA A 223 -3.65 15.75 15.53
N PRO A 224 -2.99 15.42 16.65
CA PRO A 224 -3.46 15.84 17.98
C PRO A 224 -3.47 17.37 18.15
N VAL A 225 -2.50 18.09 17.58
CA VAL A 225 -2.45 19.56 17.63
C VAL A 225 -3.62 20.17 16.87
N LEU A 226 -3.92 19.65 15.68
CA LEU A 226 -5.07 20.06 14.87
C LEU A 226 -6.42 19.78 15.55
N GLY A 227 -6.51 18.74 16.37
CA GLY A 227 -7.71 18.40 17.12
C GLY A 227 -7.93 19.26 18.36
N GLY A 228 -6.90 19.96 18.86
CA GLY A 228 -6.92 20.68 20.14
C GLY A 228 -7.72 21.98 20.16
N GLY A 229 -8.08 22.54 18.99
CA GLY A 229 -8.90 23.74 18.87
C GLY A 229 -8.15 25.07 19.10
N THR A 230 -7.13 25.10 19.94
CA THR A 230 -6.21 26.24 20.10
C THR A 230 -4.81 25.88 19.62
N PHE A 231 -4.26 26.73 18.76
CA PHE A 231 -2.93 26.51 18.20
C PHE A 231 -1.87 27.19 19.08
N ASP A 232 -1.44 26.46 20.12
CA ASP A 232 -0.45 26.95 21.08
C ASP A 232 0.98 27.01 20.49
N GLN A 233 1.89 27.71 21.17
CA GLN A 233 3.29 27.88 20.78
C GLN A 233 4.01 26.54 20.57
N ALA A 234 3.68 25.52 21.38
CA ALA A 234 4.17 24.16 21.22
C ALA A 234 3.71 23.50 19.90
N GLY A 235 2.49 23.82 19.44
CA GLY A 235 1.96 23.38 18.14
C GLY A 235 2.68 24.04 16.97
N ALA A 236 2.99 25.34 17.07
CA ALA A 236 3.75 26.07 16.07
C ALA A 236 5.19 25.56 15.93
N GLU A 237 5.84 25.22 17.04
CA GLU A 237 7.18 24.66 17.06
C GLU A 237 7.21 23.25 16.42
N LEU A 238 6.25 22.39 16.76
CA LEU A 238 6.11 21.06 16.15
C LEU A 238 5.88 21.18 14.63
N CYS A 239 5.00 22.09 14.23
CA CYS A 239 4.71 22.41 12.83
C CYS A 239 5.97 22.83 12.06
N GLY A 240 6.80 23.70 12.69
CA GLY A 240 8.08 24.14 12.15
C GLY A 240 9.08 23.00 11.99
N ARG A 241 9.20 22.12 12.99
CA ARG A 241 10.05 20.92 12.93
C ARG A 241 9.63 19.97 11.81
N VAL A 242 8.33 19.69 11.69
CA VAL A 242 7.80 18.82 10.62
C VAL A 242 8.01 19.44 9.23
N ALA A 243 7.82 20.75 9.08
CA ALA A 243 8.05 21.45 7.82
C ALA A 243 9.52 21.41 7.38
N LEU A 244 10.46 21.62 8.32
CA LEU A 244 11.90 21.48 8.07
C LEU A 244 12.24 20.05 7.67
N ALA A 245 11.73 19.07 8.40
CA ALA A 245 11.98 17.66 8.13
C ALA A 245 11.43 17.21 6.76
N CYS A 246 10.29 17.74 6.32
CA CYS A 246 9.74 17.48 4.99
C CYS A 246 10.57 18.14 3.89
N LYS A 247 11.08 19.36 4.12
CA LYS A 247 11.98 20.05 3.19
C LYS A 247 13.28 19.26 3.02
N THR A 248 13.91 18.84 4.12
CA THR A 248 15.16 18.08 4.06
C THR A 248 14.95 16.70 3.45
N ALA A 249 13.85 16.01 3.76
CA ALA A 249 13.50 14.74 3.14
C ALA A 249 13.27 14.86 1.63
N ALA A 250 12.58 15.92 1.18
CA ALA A 250 12.38 16.18 -0.25
C ALA A 250 13.71 16.47 -0.96
N GLN A 251 14.58 17.31 -0.38
CA GLN A 251 15.92 17.58 -0.92
C GLN A 251 16.75 16.29 -0.99
N ALA A 252 16.80 15.52 0.10
CA ALA A 252 17.52 14.25 0.15
C ALA A 252 16.98 13.25 -0.88
N THR A 253 15.66 13.15 -1.05
CA THR A 253 15.01 12.30 -2.05
C THR A 253 15.50 12.67 -3.46
N VAL A 254 15.46 13.95 -3.84
CA VAL A 254 15.94 14.40 -5.16
C VAL A 254 17.42 14.11 -5.35
N THR A 255 18.26 14.47 -4.36
CA THR A 255 19.71 14.23 -4.42
C THR A 255 20.03 12.75 -4.56
N LEU A 256 19.34 11.89 -3.82
CA LEU A 256 19.58 10.46 -3.83
C LEU A 256 19.13 9.81 -5.14
N THR A 257 17.99 10.23 -5.70
CA THR A 257 17.53 9.78 -7.02
C THR A 257 18.51 10.21 -8.11
N VAL A 258 18.99 11.46 -8.09
CA VAL A 258 19.99 11.92 -9.07
C VAL A 258 21.29 11.13 -8.91
N PHE A 259 21.75 10.92 -7.68
CA PHE A 259 22.96 10.14 -7.41
C PHE A 259 22.82 8.68 -7.89
N ALA A 260 21.68 8.03 -7.64
CA ALA A 260 21.40 6.68 -8.12
C ALA A 260 21.42 6.60 -9.65
N ASN A 261 20.81 7.57 -10.33
CA ASN A 261 20.79 7.63 -11.80
C ASN A 261 22.20 7.87 -12.38
N LEU A 262 23.01 8.74 -11.77
CA LEU A 262 24.39 8.98 -12.18
C LEU A 262 25.27 7.73 -11.97
N LEU A 263 25.06 7.03 -10.85
CA LEU A 263 25.76 5.77 -10.57
C LEU A 263 25.37 4.70 -11.60
N GLN A 264 24.08 4.55 -11.92
CA GLN A 264 23.63 3.65 -12.99
C GLN A 264 24.24 3.99 -14.35
N LEU A 265 24.35 5.29 -14.67
CA LEU A 265 24.98 5.74 -15.91
C LEU A 265 26.48 5.40 -15.95
N ALA A 266 27.20 5.60 -14.84
CA ALA A 266 28.62 5.27 -14.75
C ALA A 266 28.90 3.76 -14.87
N LEU A 267 27.97 2.92 -14.40
CA LEU A 267 28.09 1.46 -14.47
C LEU A 267 27.36 0.85 -15.67
N VAL A 268 26.87 1.66 -16.63
CA VAL A 268 26.07 1.17 -17.77
C VAL A 268 26.81 0.15 -18.65
N GLY A 269 28.14 0.25 -18.73
CA GLY A 269 28.97 -0.71 -19.47
C GLY A 269 29.14 -2.06 -18.77
N GLU A 270 28.86 -2.13 -17.47
CA GLU A 270 29.02 -3.32 -16.61
C GLU A 270 27.66 -3.93 -16.19
N LEU A 271 26.54 -3.23 -16.43
CA LEU A 271 25.19 -3.73 -16.14
C LEU A 271 24.53 -4.32 -17.40
N LEU A 272 24.21 -5.63 -17.36
CA LEU A 272 23.44 -6.31 -18.42
C LEU A 272 22.01 -5.76 -18.61
N SER A 273 21.45 -5.07 -17.62
CA SER A 273 20.11 -4.49 -17.70
C SER A 273 20.04 -3.22 -16.88
N ALA A 274 20.16 -2.07 -17.55
CA ALA A 274 19.95 -0.76 -16.98
C ALA A 274 18.52 -0.28 -17.33
N SER A 275 17.60 -0.40 -16.38
CA SER A 275 16.28 0.23 -16.49
C SER A 275 16.42 1.71 -16.11
N PHE A 276 16.80 2.56 -17.08
CA PHE A 276 16.76 4.00 -16.91
C PHE A 276 15.30 4.47 -16.88
N SER A 277 14.74 4.53 -15.68
CA SER A 277 13.43 5.13 -15.46
C SER A 277 13.61 6.54 -14.93
N ILE A 278 13.07 7.54 -15.63
CA ILE A 278 12.89 8.90 -15.10
C ILE A 278 11.73 8.84 -14.08
N THR A 279 11.91 8.08 -13.01
CA THR A 279 10.99 8.02 -11.89
C THR A 279 11.42 9.09 -10.90
N LEU A 280 11.15 10.35 -11.25
CA LEU A 280 10.97 11.37 -10.22
C LEU A 280 9.80 10.88 -9.36
N PRO A 281 9.97 10.68 -8.05
CA PRO A 281 8.87 10.22 -7.20
C PRO A 281 7.92 11.40 -6.96
N LEU A 282 7.15 11.78 -7.99
CA LEU A 282 6.29 12.96 -7.98
C LEU A 282 5.28 12.91 -6.83
N PHE A 283 4.79 11.71 -6.50
CA PHE A 283 3.90 11.51 -5.35
C PHE A 283 4.61 11.77 -4.01
N SER A 284 5.88 11.36 -3.87
CA SER A 284 6.73 11.67 -2.71
C SER A 284 6.89 13.18 -2.51
N LEU A 285 7.23 13.86 -3.61
CA LEU A 285 7.48 15.29 -3.63
C LEU A 285 6.18 16.07 -3.38
N ALA A 286 5.07 15.66 -4.01
CA ALA A 286 3.76 16.26 -3.81
C ALA A 286 3.25 16.05 -2.37
N ALA A 287 3.42 14.87 -1.79
CA ALA A 287 3.03 14.61 -0.39
C ALA A 287 3.86 15.47 0.58
N SER A 288 5.18 15.52 0.38
CA SER A 288 6.08 16.33 1.23
C SER A 288 5.83 17.83 1.07
N ALA A 289 5.59 18.30 -0.15
CA ALA A 289 5.22 19.69 -0.44
C ALA A 289 3.84 20.04 0.12
N GLY A 290 2.85 19.15 -0.02
CA GLY A 290 1.51 19.33 0.52
C GLY A 290 1.52 19.45 2.04
N LEU A 291 2.29 18.59 2.73
CA LEU A 291 2.44 18.67 4.18
C LEU A 291 3.18 19.96 4.60
N PHE A 292 4.21 20.36 3.84
CA PHE A 292 4.91 21.63 4.08
C PHE A 292 3.98 22.84 3.93
N LEU A 293 3.17 22.87 2.88
CA LEU A 293 2.19 23.95 2.64
C LEU A 293 1.13 23.96 3.73
N LEU A 294 0.61 22.80 4.12
CA LEU A 294 -0.32 22.67 5.25
C LEU A 294 0.29 23.27 6.52
N CYS A 295 1.53 22.92 6.85
CA CYS A 295 2.24 23.48 8.00
C CYS A 295 2.33 25.02 7.93
N ARG A 296 2.66 25.57 6.76
CA ARG A 296 2.74 27.02 6.57
C ARG A 296 1.38 27.71 6.69
N CYS A 297 0.31 27.09 6.20
CA CYS A 297 -1.06 27.60 6.37
C CYS A 297 -1.45 27.62 7.84
N LEU A 298 -1.14 26.57 8.60
CA LEU A 298 -1.42 26.51 10.05
C LEU A 298 -0.66 27.58 10.83
N GLN A 299 0.62 27.78 10.51
CA GLN A 299 1.43 28.84 11.13
C GLN A 299 0.84 30.23 10.86
N ARG A 300 0.38 30.50 9.63
CA ARG A 300 -0.28 31.78 9.30
C ARG A 300 -1.62 31.94 10.01
N GLY A 301 -2.42 30.87 10.10
CA GLY A 301 -3.69 30.88 10.84
C GLY A 301 -3.50 31.17 12.32
N ALA A 302 -2.44 30.61 12.94
CA ALA A 302 -2.12 30.86 14.34
C ALA A 302 -1.78 32.34 14.61
N VAL A 303 -0.95 32.96 13.76
CA VAL A 303 -0.62 34.39 13.86
C VAL A 303 -1.86 35.26 13.74
N LEU A 304 -2.77 34.92 12.82
CA LEU A 304 -4.04 35.66 12.66
C LEU A 304 -4.97 35.51 13.88
N GLN A 305 -4.95 34.34 14.53
CA GLN A 305 -5.74 34.10 15.72
C GLN A 305 -5.18 34.87 16.93
N GLU A 306 -3.86 34.89 17.10
CA GLU A 306 -3.18 35.68 18.14
C GLU A 306 -3.43 37.19 17.97
N ASP A 307 -3.37 37.70 16.73
CA ASP A 307 -3.68 39.09 16.42
C ASP A 307 -5.14 39.43 16.77
N ASN A 308 -6.09 38.55 16.41
CA ASN A 308 -7.51 38.74 16.71
C ASN A 308 -7.81 38.65 18.22
N ASP A 309 -7.17 37.73 18.95
CA ASP A 309 -7.30 37.60 20.41
C ASP A 309 -6.64 38.76 21.17
N SER A 310 -5.71 39.50 20.54
CA SER A 310 -5.08 40.70 21.13
C SER A 310 -5.93 41.98 21.00
N ILE A 311 -6.94 41.98 20.13
CA ILE A 311 -7.81 43.14 19.83
C ILE A 311 -9.07 43.15 20.74
N ILE A 312 -9.47 41.99 21.27
CA ILE A 312 -10.66 41.81 22.14
C ILE A 312 -10.26 41.96 23.61
#